data_AF-A0A9D5VVP8-F1
#
_entry.id   AF-A0A9D5VVP8-F1
#
_cell.length_a   1.000
_cell.length_b   1.000
_cell.length_c   1.000
_cell.angle_alpha   90.00
_cell.angle_beta   90.00
_cell.angle_gamma   90.00
#
_symmetry.space_group_name_H-M   'P 1'
#
loop_
_entity.id
_entity.type
_entity.pdbx_description
1 polymer ?
#
loop_
_entity_poly.entity_id
_entity_poly.type
_entity_poly.pdbx_seq_one_letter_code
_entity_poly.pdbx_strand_id
1 'polypeptide(L)'
;PIFAGKNGLDYLDDLYNSISKASAYYIPKLKEDAKKFDGTNISVNIKMKSEEDAKQIEPLFGKSSVNVTRTGTELKVEGDLGKIFANCLEDTDTMFANDGAKVSGKYNYEEKRVLYNWHKALSATDKALKKQEKFKEANFIGKVMKKGVECSYNYYKIKPQKITERVGVVLFSLIFYVVYTMWYGFSILLMFEGWGIRLSH
;
A
#
# COMPACT_ATOMS: atom_id res chain seq x y z
N PRO A 1 21.31 5.09 -25.67
CA PRO A 1 22.26 4.06 -25.20
C PRO A 1 21.61 3.15 -24.15
N ILE A 2 21.67 1.84 -24.38
CA ILE A 2 21.25 0.82 -23.41
C ILE A 2 22.44 0.57 -22.50
N PHE A 3 22.30 0.80 -21.19
CA PHE A 3 23.32 0.44 -20.20
C PHE A 3 22.78 -0.71 -19.36
N ALA A 4 23.45 -1.87 -19.40
CA ALA A 4 23.06 -3.08 -18.66
C ALA A 4 21.60 -3.54 -18.87
N GLY A 5 21.08 -3.42 -20.10
CA GLY A 5 19.71 -3.83 -20.44
C GLY A 5 18.61 -2.85 -20.02
N LYS A 6 18.97 -1.69 -19.46
CA LYS A 6 18.06 -0.60 -19.11
C LYS A 6 18.40 0.67 -19.89
N ASN A 7 17.39 1.38 -20.36
CA ASN A 7 17.58 2.72 -20.91
C ASN A 7 17.56 3.76 -19.76
N GLY A 8 17.95 5.01 -20.07
CA GLY A 8 17.99 6.08 -19.07
C GLY A 8 16.64 6.39 -18.41
N LEU A 9 15.53 6.14 -19.09
CA LEU A 9 14.18 6.31 -18.53
C LEU A 9 13.86 5.20 -17.53
N ASP A 10 14.23 3.95 -17.82
CA ASP A 10 14.01 2.83 -16.88
C ASP A 10 14.77 3.06 -15.56
N TYR A 11 15.99 3.62 -15.64
CA TYR A 11 16.78 3.99 -14.46
C TYR A 11 16.11 5.12 -13.66
N LEU A 12 15.59 6.14 -14.34
CA LEU A 12 14.87 7.24 -13.69
C LEU A 12 13.58 6.73 -13.04
N ASP A 13 12.83 5.86 -13.70
CA ASP A 13 11.59 5.28 -13.16
C ASP A 13 11.87 4.47 -11.89
N ASP A 14 12.86 3.56 -11.91
CA ASP A 14 13.30 2.83 -10.72
C ASP A 14 13.73 3.77 -9.58
N LEU A 15 14.44 4.85 -9.91
CA LEU A 15 14.87 5.87 -8.95
C LEU A 15 13.68 6.60 -8.32
N TYR A 16 12.72 7.06 -9.13
CA TYR A 16 11.51 7.72 -8.65
C TYR A 16 10.65 6.79 -7.80
N ASN A 17 10.48 5.52 -8.21
CA ASN A 17 9.78 4.51 -7.43
C ASN A 17 10.44 4.26 -6.06
N SER A 18 11.78 4.23 -6.02
CA SER A 18 12.56 4.08 -4.79
C SER A 18 12.42 5.28 -3.84
N ILE A 19 12.39 6.50 -4.39
CA ILE A 19 12.16 7.76 -3.66
C ILE A 19 10.72 7.83 -3.13
N SER A 20 9.76 7.44 -3.97
CA SER A 20 8.34 7.43 -3.63
C SER A 20 8.06 6.45 -2.49
N LYS A 21 8.71 5.27 -2.50
CA LYS A 21 8.69 4.34 -1.37
C LYS A 21 9.17 5.02 -0.09
N ALA A 22 10.35 5.64 -0.10
CA ALA A 22 10.88 6.29 1.10
C ALA A 22 9.92 7.38 1.66
N SER A 23 9.28 8.13 0.77
CA SER A 23 8.30 9.17 1.15
C SER A 23 6.97 8.62 1.68
N ALA A 24 6.61 7.38 1.29
CA ALA A 24 5.36 6.73 1.67
C ALA A 24 5.45 5.94 3.00
N TYR A 25 6.54 6.05 3.75
CA TYR A 25 6.75 5.29 4.98
C TYR A 25 5.99 5.88 6.18
N TYR A 26 4.66 5.69 6.19
CA TYR A 26 3.77 6.17 7.25
C TYR A 26 3.58 5.18 8.41
N ILE A 27 4.11 3.96 8.29
CA ILE A 27 3.86 2.84 9.21
C ILE A 27 4.25 3.16 10.67
N PRO A 28 5.39 3.81 10.97
CA PRO A 28 5.72 4.16 12.36
C PRO A 28 4.66 5.05 13.03
N LYS A 29 4.17 6.06 12.31
CA LYS A 29 3.10 6.94 12.79
C LYS A 29 1.77 6.20 12.94
N LEU A 30 1.47 5.26 12.03
CA LEU A 30 0.29 4.40 12.15
C LEU A 30 0.37 3.50 13.39
N LYS A 31 1.54 2.92 13.68
CA LYS A 31 1.77 2.11 14.88
C LYS A 31 1.57 2.91 16.15
N GLU A 32 2.03 4.16 16.18
CA GLU A 32 1.78 5.08 17.29
C GLU A 32 0.30 5.43 17.44
N ASP A 33 -0.37 5.81 16.35
CA ASP A 33 -1.80 6.13 16.36
C ASP A 33 -2.66 4.90 16.73
N ALA A 34 -2.23 3.68 16.37
CA ALA A 34 -2.95 2.44 16.66
C ALA A 34 -3.04 2.16 18.16
N LYS A 35 -2.05 2.60 18.96
CA LYS A 35 -2.08 2.47 20.42
C LYS A 35 -3.27 3.16 21.08
N LYS A 36 -3.87 4.16 20.41
CA LYS A 36 -5.09 4.84 20.87
C LYS A 36 -6.32 3.92 20.88
N PHE A 37 -6.20 2.74 20.27
CA PHE A 37 -7.24 1.71 20.21
C PHE A 37 -6.89 0.49 21.08
N ASP A 38 -5.76 0.50 21.81
CA ASP A 38 -5.45 -0.56 22.77
C ASP A 38 -6.56 -0.63 23.84
N GLY A 39 -7.05 -1.85 24.11
CA GLY A 39 -8.20 -2.09 24.99
C GLY A 39 -9.57 -1.82 24.35
N THR A 40 -9.63 -1.40 23.08
CA THR A 40 -10.92 -1.17 22.39
C THR A 40 -11.48 -2.50 21.90
N ASN A 41 -12.41 -3.07 22.68
CA ASN A 41 -13.05 -4.32 22.30
C ASN A 41 -14.09 -4.13 21.19
N ILE A 42 -13.98 -4.96 20.16
CA ILE A 42 -14.94 -5.09 19.08
C ILE A 42 -15.52 -6.51 19.05
N SER A 43 -16.77 -6.62 18.62
CA SER A 43 -17.39 -7.90 18.24
C SER A 43 -18.04 -7.67 16.88
N VAL A 44 -17.49 -8.27 15.84
CA VAL A 44 -17.94 -8.11 14.46
C VAL A 44 -18.17 -9.48 13.83
N ASN A 45 -19.25 -9.62 13.07
CA ASN A 45 -19.44 -10.74 12.16
C ASN A 45 -19.12 -10.25 10.74
N ILE A 46 -18.13 -10.88 10.11
CA ILE A 46 -17.72 -10.57 8.74
C ILE A 46 -17.98 -11.77 7.84
N LYS A 47 -18.60 -11.53 6.68
CA LYS A 47 -18.90 -12.56 5.68
C LYS A 47 -17.93 -12.47 4.51
N MET A 48 -17.21 -13.55 4.25
CA MET A 48 -16.26 -13.69 3.14
C MET A 48 -16.95 -14.18 1.88
N LYS A 49 -16.27 -14.03 0.73
CA LYS A 49 -16.80 -14.45 -0.58
C LYS A 49 -16.77 -15.97 -0.77
N SER A 50 -15.83 -16.65 -0.13
CA SER A 50 -15.65 -18.09 -0.20
C SER A 50 -15.16 -18.64 1.13
N GLU A 51 -15.31 -19.96 1.32
CA GLU A 51 -14.80 -20.63 2.52
C GLU A 51 -13.26 -20.64 2.55
N GLU A 52 -12.62 -20.70 1.37
CA GLU A 52 -11.17 -20.59 1.23
C GLU A 52 -10.66 -19.23 1.71
N ASP A 53 -11.32 -18.13 1.32
CA ASP A 53 -11.00 -16.80 1.83
C ASP A 53 -11.15 -16.74 3.36
N ALA A 54 -12.21 -17.34 3.91
CA ALA A 54 -12.42 -17.38 5.36
C ALA A 54 -11.33 -18.18 6.09
N LYS A 55 -10.92 -19.34 5.55
CA LYS A 55 -9.83 -20.18 6.10
C LYS A 55 -8.49 -19.43 6.11
N GLN A 56 -8.21 -18.65 5.08
CA GLN A 56 -6.95 -17.90 4.99
C GLN A 56 -6.95 -16.62 5.82
N ILE A 57 -8.11 -16.01 6.06
CA ILE A 57 -8.23 -14.78 6.87
C ILE A 57 -8.31 -15.08 8.37
N GLU A 58 -8.89 -16.21 8.76
CA GLU A 58 -8.94 -16.68 10.16
C GLU A 58 -7.60 -16.54 10.91
N PRO A 59 -6.44 -17.01 10.39
CA PRO A 59 -5.16 -16.88 11.09
C PRO A 59 -4.67 -15.43 11.21
N LEU A 60 -5.09 -14.49 10.35
CA LEU A 60 -4.71 -13.07 10.47
C LEU A 60 -5.20 -12.49 11.81
N PHE A 61 -6.47 -12.75 12.11
CA PHE A 61 -7.07 -12.34 13.38
C PHE A 61 -6.63 -13.25 14.52
N GLY A 62 -6.56 -14.57 14.34
CA GLY A 62 -6.10 -15.49 15.40
C GLY A 62 -4.69 -15.17 15.92
N LYS A 63 -3.76 -14.77 15.04
CA LYS A 63 -2.41 -14.32 15.43
C LYS A 63 -2.37 -12.92 16.04
N SER A 64 -3.50 -12.22 16.06
CA SER A 64 -3.66 -10.93 16.74
C SER A 64 -4.13 -11.08 18.19
N SER A 65 -4.11 -12.29 18.75
CA SER A 65 -4.61 -12.58 20.12
C SER A 65 -6.06 -12.19 20.35
N VAL A 66 -6.90 -12.27 19.31
CA VAL A 66 -8.35 -12.09 19.39
C VAL A 66 -9.08 -13.40 19.14
N ASN A 67 -10.29 -13.54 19.67
CA ASN A 67 -11.11 -14.71 19.47
C ASN A 67 -11.72 -14.68 18.07
N VAL A 68 -11.54 -15.76 17.32
CA VAL A 68 -12.17 -15.93 16.01
C VAL A 68 -12.92 -17.24 15.96
N THR A 69 -14.16 -17.18 15.50
CA THR A 69 -14.99 -18.35 15.23
C THR A 69 -15.40 -18.34 13.78
N ARG A 70 -14.98 -19.36 13.02
CA ARG A 70 -15.35 -19.53 11.61
C ARG A 70 -16.53 -20.49 11.47
N THR A 71 -17.56 -20.03 10.76
CA THR A 71 -18.74 -20.83 10.38
C THR A 71 -18.94 -20.73 8.87
N GLY A 72 -18.37 -21.68 8.12
CA GLY A 72 -18.39 -21.64 6.66
C GLY A 72 -17.68 -20.38 6.11
N THR A 73 -18.46 -19.47 5.53
CA THR A 73 -17.97 -18.19 4.98
C THR A 73 -17.99 -17.04 5.97
N GLU A 74 -18.54 -17.23 7.17
CA GLU A 74 -18.63 -16.20 8.20
C GLU A 74 -17.50 -16.34 9.23
N LEU A 75 -16.97 -15.20 9.67
CA LEU A 75 -16.00 -15.11 10.75
C LEU A 75 -16.56 -14.16 11.81
N LYS A 76 -16.78 -14.67 13.01
CA LYS A 76 -17.04 -13.86 14.19
C LYS A 76 -15.68 -13.50 14.81
N VAL A 77 -15.37 -12.22 14.89
CA VAL A 77 -14.11 -11.71 15.45
C VAL A 77 -14.42 -10.88 16.69
N GLU A 78 -13.85 -11.28 17.82
CA GLU A 78 -14.07 -10.65 19.11
C GLU A 78 -12.75 -10.40 19.85
N GLY A 79 -12.48 -9.15 20.18
CA GLY A 79 -11.30 -8.79 20.96
C GLY A 79 -10.81 -7.37 20.72
N ASP A 80 -9.57 -7.15 21.12
CA ASP A 80 -8.91 -5.84 21.13
C ASP A 80 -8.51 -5.40 19.71
N LEU A 81 -9.11 -4.29 19.26
CA LEU A 81 -8.83 -3.69 17.97
C LEU A 81 -7.38 -3.17 17.85
N GLY A 82 -6.80 -2.66 18.93
CA GLY A 82 -5.39 -2.26 18.99
C GLY A 82 -4.45 -3.44 18.70
N LYS A 83 -4.77 -4.64 19.20
CA LYS A 83 -4.01 -5.86 18.90
C LYS A 83 -4.13 -6.28 17.43
N ILE A 84 -5.32 -6.16 16.84
CA ILE A 84 -5.52 -6.40 15.40
C ILE A 84 -4.67 -5.44 14.58
N PHE A 85 -4.66 -4.14 14.93
CA PHE A 85 -3.81 -3.16 14.24
C PHE A 85 -2.33 -3.43 14.44
N ALA A 86 -1.90 -3.80 15.64
CA ALA A 86 -0.51 -4.10 15.93
C ALA A 86 0.00 -5.24 15.03
N ASN A 87 -0.75 -6.33 14.94
CA ASN A 87 -0.41 -7.47 14.11
C ASN A 87 -0.42 -7.13 12.61
N CYS A 88 -1.47 -6.45 12.14
CA CYS A 88 -1.55 -5.98 10.75
C CYS A 88 -0.38 -5.06 10.41
N LEU A 89 -0.07 -4.08 11.27
CA LEU A 89 0.97 -3.11 11.02
C LEU A 89 2.36 -3.73 11.08
N GLU A 90 2.59 -4.74 11.92
CA GLU A 90 3.82 -5.55 11.91
C GLU A 90 4.02 -6.25 10.57
N ASP A 91 3.00 -6.92 10.04
CA ASP A 91 3.09 -7.59 8.74
C ASP A 91 3.32 -6.59 7.59
N THR A 92 2.62 -5.46 7.63
CA THR A 92 2.82 -4.40 6.62
C THR A 92 4.23 -3.82 6.69
N ASP A 93 4.77 -3.60 7.89
CA ASP A 93 6.13 -3.07 8.06
C ASP A 93 7.18 -4.04 7.51
N THR A 94 7.01 -5.33 7.84
CA THR A 94 7.86 -6.40 7.36
C THR A 94 7.85 -6.50 5.84
N MET A 95 6.65 -6.41 5.23
CA MET A 95 6.50 -6.37 3.78
C MET A 95 7.09 -5.10 3.17
N PHE A 96 6.92 -3.95 3.81
CA PHE A 96 7.50 -2.69 3.35
C PHE A 96 9.03 -2.75 3.35
N ALA A 97 9.63 -3.44 4.32
CA ALA A 97 11.06 -3.75 4.37
C ALA A 97 11.52 -4.84 3.38
N ASN A 98 10.61 -5.36 2.55
CA ASN A 98 10.82 -6.46 1.60
C ASN A 98 11.13 -7.82 2.23
N ASP A 99 10.84 -8.01 3.52
CA ASP A 99 11.11 -9.26 4.24
C ASP A 99 9.90 -10.21 4.18
N GLY A 100 9.44 -10.49 2.97
CA GLY A 100 8.24 -11.30 2.74
C GLY A 100 8.35 -12.74 3.28
N ALA A 101 9.56 -13.26 3.43
CA ALA A 101 9.79 -14.60 3.97
C ALA A 101 9.29 -14.74 5.41
N LYS A 102 9.44 -13.70 6.25
CA LYS A 102 8.88 -13.70 7.61
C LYS A 102 7.36 -13.77 7.61
N VAL A 103 6.72 -13.04 6.71
CA VAL A 103 5.25 -12.99 6.61
C VAL A 103 4.72 -14.30 6.03
N SER A 104 5.33 -14.82 4.97
CA SER A 104 4.99 -16.11 4.40
C SER A 104 5.19 -17.24 5.41
N GLY A 105 6.29 -17.25 6.17
CA GLY A 105 6.54 -18.21 7.26
C GLY A 105 5.55 -18.08 8.42
N LYS A 106 5.10 -16.86 8.74
CA LYS A 106 4.08 -16.61 9.76
C LYS A 106 2.73 -17.20 9.35
N TYR A 107 2.34 -17.14 8.08
CA TYR A 107 0.98 -17.50 7.65
C TYR A 107 0.90 -18.80 6.83
N ASN A 108 2.02 -19.35 6.42
CA ASN A 108 2.15 -20.54 5.58
C ASN A 108 1.47 -20.41 4.20
N TYR A 109 1.45 -19.19 3.64
CA TYR A 109 1.03 -18.91 2.28
C TYR A 109 1.68 -17.63 1.75
N GLU A 110 1.58 -17.40 0.44
CA GLU A 110 2.25 -16.32 -0.28
C GLU A 110 2.11 -14.94 0.41
N GLU A 111 3.22 -14.25 0.59
CA GLU A 111 3.32 -13.00 1.33
C GLU A 111 2.48 -11.84 0.73
N LYS A 112 2.34 -11.75 -0.60
CA LYS A 112 1.43 -10.76 -1.22
C LYS A 112 -0.03 -11.10 -0.94
N ARG A 113 -0.36 -12.39 -0.94
CA ARG A 113 -1.70 -12.86 -0.60
C ARG A 113 -2.05 -12.56 0.86
N VAL A 114 -1.06 -12.52 1.77
CA VAL A 114 -1.25 -12.07 3.16
C VAL A 114 -1.75 -10.63 3.21
N LEU A 115 -1.07 -9.69 2.54
CA LEU A 115 -1.51 -8.29 2.49
C LEU A 115 -2.86 -8.12 1.81
N TYR A 116 -3.10 -8.87 0.74
CA TYR A 116 -4.41 -8.87 0.06
C TYR A 116 -5.54 -9.36 0.98
N ASN A 117 -5.28 -10.42 1.76
CA ASN A 117 -6.22 -10.93 2.74
C ASN A 117 -6.40 -9.96 3.91
N TRP A 118 -5.36 -9.25 4.36
CA TRP A 118 -5.48 -8.13 5.31
C TRP A 118 -6.40 -7.04 4.77
N HIS A 119 -6.23 -6.63 3.51
CA HIS A 119 -7.10 -5.65 2.88
C HIS A 119 -8.56 -6.11 2.85
N LYS A 120 -8.83 -7.38 2.47
CA LYS A 120 -10.18 -7.96 2.51
C LYS A 120 -10.76 -7.99 3.92
N ALA A 121 -9.98 -8.47 4.88
CA ALA A 121 -10.37 -8.60 6.28
C ALA A 121 -10.74 -7.23 6.88
N LEU A 122 -9.86 -6.25 6.74
CA LEU A 122 -10.09 -4.87 7.19
C LEU A 122 -11.26 -4.21 6.47
N SER A 123 -11.43 -4.45 5.17
CA SER A 123 -12.60 -3.93 4.43
C SER A 123 -13.92 -4.48 4.96
N ALA A 124 -13.96 -5.76 5.35
CA ALA A 124 -15.15 -6.37 5.91
C ALA A 124 -15.41 -5.87 7.34
N THR A 125 -14.36 -5.72 8.15
CA THR A 125 -14.44 -5.15 9.50
C THR A 125 -14.89 -3.68 9.48
N ASP A 126 -14.36 -2.86 8.56
CA ASP A 126 -14.80 -1.46 8.36
C ASP A 126 -16.31 -1.38 8.09
N LYS A 127 -16.83 -2.23 7.19
CA LYS A 127 -18.26 -2.31 6.89
C LYS A 127 -19.07 -2.73 8.12
N ALA A 128 -18.58 -3.71 8.89
CA ALA A 128 -19.26 -4.18 10.10
C ALA A 128 -19.30 -3.09 11.18
N LEU A 129 -18.18 -2.40 11.41
CA LEU A 129 -18.10 -1.32 12.40
C LEU A 129 -18.95 -0.10 12.02
N LYS A 130 -19.00 0.26 10.74
CA LYS A 130 -19.91 1.32 10.25
C LYS A 130 -21.38 0.99 10.52
N LYS A 131 -21.78 -0.27 10.35
CA LYS A 131 -23.14 -0.73 10.70
C LYS A 131 -23.43 -0.65 12.20
N GLN A 132 -22.38 -0.71 13.03
CA GLN A 132 -22.46 -0.54 14.48
C GLN A 132 -22.23 0.93 14.91
N GLU A 133 -22.19 1.87 13.96
CA GLU A 133 -21.92 3.30 14.20
C GLU A 133 -20.56 3.61 14.85
N LYS A 134 -19.63 2.63 14.83
CA LYS A 134 -18.25 2.75 15.29
C LYS A 134 -17.37 3.43 14.23
N PHE A 135 -17.72 4.67 13.89
CA PHE A 135 -17.10 5.42 12.79
C PHE A 135 -15.65 5.81 13.07
N LYS A 136 -15.28 6.05 14.34
CA LYS A 136 -13.91 6.39 14.73
C LYS A 136 -12.96 5.25 14.39
N GLU A 137 -13.34 4.04 14.75
CA GLU A 137 -12.62 2.79 14.51
C GLU A 137 -12.55 2.50 13.01
N ALA A 138 -13.69 2.58 12.31
CA ALA A 138 -13.78 2.37 10.87
C ALA A 138 -12.91 3.37 10.06
N ASN A 139 -12.91 4.65 10.44
CA ASN A 139 -12.06 5.66 9.82
C ASN A 139 -10.57 5.33 9.98
N PHE A 140 -10.18 4.82 11.15
CA PHE A 140 -8.80 4.43 11.37
C PHE A 140 -8.43 3.16 10.60
N ILE A 141 -9.33 2.17 10.47
CA ILE A 141 -9.15 1.03 9.55
C ILE A 141 -8.86 1.52 8.14
N GLY A 142 -9.66 2.45 7.61
CA GLY A 142 -9.43 3.01 6.28
C GLY A 142 -8.06 3.68 6.13
N LYS A 143 -7.55 4.32 7.19
CA LYS A 143 -6.20 4.90 7.23
C LYS A 143 -5.12 3.82 7.19
N VAL A 144 -5.25 2.75 7.98
CA VAL A 144 -4.32 1.61 8.01
C VAL A 144 -4.30 0.87 6.67
N MET A 145 -5.47 0.66 6.05
CA MET A 145 -5.55 0.05 4.71
C MET A 145 -4.77 0.88 3.68
N LYS A 146 -5.10 2.17 3.53
CA LYS A 146 -4.51 3.02 2.49
C LYS A 146 -3.03 3.29 2.70
N LYS A 147 -2.63 3.62 3.93
CA LYS A 147 -1.26 4.09 4.23
C LYS A 147 -0.33 2.99 4.75
N GLY A 148 -0.87 1.84 5.15
CA GLY A 148 -0.10 0.68 5.61
C GLY A 148 -0.16 -0.44 4.57
N VAL A 149 -1.32 -1.08 4.43
CA VAL A 149 -1.50 -2.30 3.63
C VAL A 149 -1.25 -2.06 2.14
N GLU A 150 -1.96 -1.10 1.53
CA GLU A 150 -1.85 -0.79 0.10
C GLU A 150 -0.45 -0.27 -0.24
N CYS A 151 0.11 0.65 0.56
CA CYS A 151 1.48 1.12 0.37
C CYS A 151 2.50 -0.04 0.41
N SER A 152 2.38 -0.93 1.39
CA SER A 152 3.32 -2.06 1.52
C SER A 152 3.17 -3.06 0.39
N TYR A 153 1.94 -3.29 -0.08
CA TYR A 153 1.67 -4.16 -1.23
C TYR A 153 2.27 -3.59 -2.52
N ASN A 154 2.08 -2.30 -2.77
CA ASN A 154 2.54 -1.62 -3.99
C ASN A 154 4.06 -1.48 -4.04
N TYR A 155 4.69 -1.19 -2.90
CA TYR A 155 6.15 -1.00 -2.83
C TYR A 155 6.95 -2.27 -2.52
N TYR A 156 6.30 -3.43 -2.42
CA TYR A 156 6.99 -4.69 -2.14
C TYR A 156 7.98 -5.05 -3.26
N LYS A 157 9.18 -5.48 -2.88
CA LYS A 157 10.38 -5.75 -3.71
C LYS A 157 11.11 -4.51 -4.24
N ILE A 158 10.62 -3.30 -4.00
CA ILE A 158 11.32 -2.05 -4.35
C ILE A 158 12.32 -1.68 -3.25
N LYS A 159 13.57 -1.38 -3.59
CA LYS A 159 14.58 -0.95 -2.60
C LYS A 159 14.43 0.54 -2.32
N PRO A 160 14.20 0.98 -1.08
CA PRO A 160 14.08 2.41 -0.78
C PRO A 160 15.40 3.14 -1.03
N GLN A 161 15.34 4.32 -1.64
CA GLN A 161 16.49 5.23 -1.78
C GLN A 161 16.06 6.62 -1.30
N LYS A 162 16.94 7.31 -0.57
CA LYS A 162 16.65 8.67 -0.10
C LYS A 162 16.86 9.67 -1.24
N ILE A 163 15.91 10.60 -1.40
CA ILE A 163 16.02 11.67 -2.40
C ILE A 163 17.27 12.53 -2.19
N THR A 164 17.69 12.74 -0.93
CA THR A 164 18.86 13.54 -0.56
C THR A 164 20.17 12.99 -1.11
N GLU A 165 20.24 11.70 -1.42
CA GLU A 165 21.42 11.04 -1.99
C GLU A 165 21.46 11.14 -3.53
N ARG A 166 20.35 11.57 -4.15
CA ARG A 166 20.15 11.57 -5.61
C ARG A 166 19.64 12.91 -6.16
N VAL A 167 19.74 13.99 -5.38
CA VAL A 167 19.20 15.33 -5.71
C VAL A 167 19.67 15.81 -7.08
N GLY A 168 20.96 15.66 -7.41
CA GLY A 168 21.48 16.10 -8.71
C GLY A 168 20.85 15.38 -9.91
N VAL A 169 20.60 14.08 -9.77
CA VAL A 169 19.96 13.27 -10.83
C VAL A 169 18.49 13.66 -10.98
N VAL A 170 17.77 13.85 -9.85
CA VAL A 170 16.36 14.27 -9.85
C VAL A 170 16.18 15.67 -10.42
N LEU A 171 17.08 16.61 -10.10
CA LEU A 171 17.04 17.96 -10.63
C LEU A 171 17.30 17.96 -12.13
N PHE A 172 18.32 17.22 -12.58
CA PHE A 172 18.64 17.07 -13.99
C PHE A 172 17.47 16.45 -14.77
N SER A 173 16.84 15.39 -14.25
CA SER A 173 15.71 14.75 -14.94
C SER A 173 14.49 15.67 -15.03
N LEU A 174 14.20 16.48 -13.99
CA LEU A 174 13.13 17.47 -14.04
C LEU A 174 13.39 18.55 -15.10
N ILE A 175 14.59 19.12 -15.11
CA ILE A 175 14.98 20.13 -16.10
C ILE A 175 14.92 19.52 -17.51
N PHE A 176 15.46 18.32 -17.68
CA PHE A 176 15.41 17.60 -18.94
C PHE A 176 13.97 17.36 -19.41
N TYR A 177 13.07 16.93 -18.52
CA TYR A 177 11.65 16.72 -18.85
C TYR A 177 10.99 18.02 -19.33
N VAL A 178 11.22 19.15 -18.64
CA VAL A 178 10.65 20.44 -19.04
C VAL A 178 11.21 20.89 -20.40
N VAL A 179 12.53 20.81 -20.60
CA VAL A 179 13.15 21.18 -21.88
C VAL A 179 12.67 20.27 -23.01
N TYR A 180 12.60 18.97 -22.79
CA TYR A 180 12.13 17.99 -23.77
C TYR A 180 10.66 18.22 -24.15
N THR A 181 9.78 18.44 -23.16
CA THR A 181 8.34 18.69 -23.41
C THR A 181 8.12 20.01 -24.14
N MET A 182 8.87 21.07 -23.81
CA MET A 182 8.84 22.33 -24.56
C MET A 182 9.36 22.13 -26.00
N TRP A 183 10.52 21.49 -26.18
CA TRP A 183 11.10 21.24 -27.51
C TRP A 183 10.12 20.48 -28.40
N TYR A 184 9.55 19.37 -27.91
CA TYR A 184 8.57 18.59 -28.66
C TYR A 184 7.28 19.38 -28.92
N GLY A 185 6.81 20.16 -27.93
CA GLY A 185 5.67 21.06 -28.08
C GLY A 185 5.88 22.07 -29.21
N PHE A 186 7.02 22.75 -29.23
CA PHE A 186 7.40 23.66 -30.32
C PHE A 186 7.56 22.93 -31.66
N SER A 187 8.14 21.74 -31.67
CA SER A 187 8.32 20.95 -32.90
C SER A 187 6.98 20.56 -33.53
N ILE A 188 6.01 20.14 -32.71
CA ILE A 188 4.65 19.83 -33.17
C ILE A 188 3.94 21.10 -33.65
N LEU A 189 4.08 22.22 -32.95
CA LEU A 189 3.51 23.50 -33.36
C LEU A 189 4.06 23.97 -34.71
N LEU A 190 5.39 23.91 -34.90
CA LEU A 190 6.04 24.23 -36.17
C LEU A 190 5.62 23.28 -37.31
N MET A 191 5.39 22.00 -37.00
CA MET A 191 4.88 21.04 -37.97
C MET A 191 3.44 21.36 -38.41
N PHE A 192 2.57 21.80 -37.48
CA PHE A 192 1.22 22.27 -37.81
C PHE A 192 1.24 23.57 -38.62
N GLU A 193 2.10 24.53 -38.27
CA GLU A 193 2.30 25.75 -39.05
C GLU A 193 2.81 25.45 -40.47
N GLY A 194 3.75 24.51 -40.60
CA GLY A 194 4.28 24.05 -41.90
C GLY A 194 3.23 23.36 -42.78
N TRP A 195 2.20 22.74 -42.20
CA TRP A 195 1.04 22.19 -42.91
C TRP A 195 -0.09 23.21 -43.15
N GLY A 196 0.13 24.48 -42.81
CA GLY A 196 -0.85 25.55 -43.02
C GLY A 196 -1.99 25.58 -42.00
N ILE A 197 -1.92 24.77 -40.95
CA ILE A 197 -2.89 24.76 -39.84
C ILE A 197 -2.44 25.80 -38.83
N ARG A 198 -3.04 26.99 -38.87
CA ARG A 198 -2.82 28.02 -37.85
C ARG A 198 -3.60 27.68 -36.60
N LEU A 199 -2.89 27.47 -35.49
CA LEU A 199 -3.47 27.26 -34.16
C LEU A 199 -3.74 28.59 -33.42
N SER A 200 -3.55 29.72 -34.07
CA SER A 200 -4.03 31.03 -33.62
C SER A 200 -5.27 31.44 -34.41
N HIS A 201 -6.13 32.27 -33.79
CA HIS A 201 -6.99 33.17 -34.56
C HIS A 201 -6.16 34.09 -35.46
#